data_AF-A0A1B9M7Q8-F1
#
_entry.id   AF-A0A1B9M7Q8-F1
#
_cell.length_a   1.000
_cell.length_b   1.000
_cell.length_c   1.000
_cell.angle_alpha   90.00
_cell.angle_beta   90.00
_cell.angle_gamma   90.00
#
_symmetry.space_group_name_H-M   'P 1'
#
loop_
_entity.id
_entity.type
_entity.pdbx_description
1 polymer ?
#
loop_
_entity_poly.entity_id
_entity_poly.type
_entity_poly.pdbx_seq_one_letter_code
_entity_poly.pdbx_strand_id
1 'polypeptide(L)'
;MKIKYRIVKNFNKEEQDKLEKLGINVSEGWDSFEIEEHNQNFERIKNMLNKDWDNITQKKSYFSEKDRALAPYLNIYANKMLGYAKPDDESIVDEYEYPFDIYPYYKGVFEIINTDKQFGILRGNQIGYYSLEDEPNWRGNEIASANNIEDAFFVKPEVFEKIFRPLNIKFLPVINYKTQTKLENVVQIVQQGISKSHLIINKTQIKEKTHIVNWDIDKYVLSDDSYYPSFDSSPGEFDFFYTHEYFGTGGLTQRNTIISKKLYNILKINNIKGLNYYPMKG
;
A
#
# COMPACT_ATOMS: atom_id res chain seq x y z
N MET A 1 -2.23 19.48 0.54
CA MET A 1 -3.00 18.42 -0.17
C MET A 1 -3.84 19.01 -1.28
N LYS A 2 -3.96 18.32 -2.41
CA LYS A 2 -4.94 18.59 -3.47
C LYS A 2 -5.82 17.36 -3.67
N ILE A 3 -7.08 17.57 -4.01
CA ILE A 3 -8.00 16.50 -4.40
C ILE A 3 -8.16 16.55 -5.92
N LYS A 4 -8.00 15.41 -6.57
CA LYS A 4 -8.29 15.25 -7.99
C LYS A 4 -9.32 14.16 -8.20
N TYR A 5 -10.12 14.35 -9.23
CA TYR A 5 -11.06 13.37 -9.75
C TYR A 5 -10.48 12.85 -11.07
N ARG A 6 -10.23 11.55 -11.14
CA ARG A 6 -9.98 10.86 -12.40
C ARG A 6 -11.33 10.42 -12.95
N ILE A 7 -11.66 10.88 -14.15
CA ILE A 7 -12.89 10.53 -14.85
C ILE A 7 -12.52 9.55 -15.96
N VAL A 8 -13.17 8.38 -15.98
CA VAL A 8 -13.00 7.35 -17.01
C VAL A 8 -14.36 7.02 -17.59
N LYS A 9 -14.56 7.29 -18.89
CA LYS A 9 -15.84 7.08 -19.57
C LYS A 9 -15.63 6.82 -21.06
N ASN A 10 -16.63 6.21 -21.69
CA ASN A 10 -16.78 6.21 -23.13
C ASN A 10 -17.40 7.55 -23.58
N PHE A 11 -16.57 8.50 -24.01
CA PHE A 11 -17.00 9.84 -24.42
C PHE A 11 -17.58 9.82 -25.83
N ASN A 12 -18.74 10.45 -26.01
CA ASN A 12 -19.26 10.73 -27.35
C ASN A 12 -18.70 12.05 -27.90
N LYS A 13 -18.89 12.29 -29.21
CA LYS A 13 -18.41 13.50 -29.88
C LYS A 13 -18.93 14.82 -29.25
N GLU A 14 -20.17 14.84 -28.78
CA GLU A 14 -20.75 16.03 -28.13
C GLU A 14 -20.07 16.35 -26.79
N GLU A 15 -19.80 15.33 -25.97
CA GLU A 15 -19.09 15.45 -24.70
C GLU A 15 -17.63 15.89 -24.93
N GLN A 16 -16.96 15.31 -25.93
CA GLN A 16 -15.62 15.71 -26.34
C GLN A 16 -15.57 17.20 -26.68
N ASP A 17 -16.44 17.67 -27.58
CA ASP A 17 -16.45 19.07 -28.03
C ASP A 17 -16.78 20.05 -26.89
N LYS A 18 -17.58 19.62 -25.90
CA LYS A 18 -17.86 20.41 -24.70
C LYS A 18 -16.66 20.47 -23.75
N LEU A 19 -15.96 19.35 -23.56
CA LEU A 19 -14.76 19.27 -22.71
C LEU A 19 -13.59 20.07 -23.31
N GLU A 20 -13.41 20.01 -24.63
CA GLU A 20 -12.36 20.76 -25.34
C GLU A 20 -12.53 22.28 -25.13
N LYS A 21 -13.78 22.78 -25.17
CA LYS A 21 -14.10 24.19 -24.84
C LYS A 21 -13.78 24.58 -23.39
N LEU A 22 -13.61 23.61 -22.50
CA LEU A 22 -13.20 23.79 -21.12
C LEU A 22 -11.70 23.53 -20.90
N GLY A 23 -10.95 23.32 -21.98
CA GLY A 23 -9.51 23.05 -21.96
C GLY A 23 -9.15 21.61 -21.61
N ILE A 24 -10.10 20.68 -21.75
CA ILE A 24 -9.91 19.25 -21.46
C ILE A 24 -9.92 18.48 -22.77
N ASN A 25 -8.78 17.87 -23.08
CA ASN A 25 -8.63 17.06 -24.28
C ASN A 25 -8.90 15.60 -23.92
N VAL A 26 -9.93 15.04 -24.55
CA VAL A 26 -10.24 13.61 -24.54
C VAL A 26 -10.53 13.18 -25.98
N SER A 27 -10.40 11.89 -26.24
CA SER A 27 -10.77 11.25 -27.50
C SER A 27 -12.22 10.77 -27.45
N GLU A 28 -12.89 10.72 -28.60
CA GLU A 28 -14.13 9.95 -28.73
C GLU A 28 -13.82 8.46 -28.47
N GLY A 29 -14.69 7.78 -27.74
CA GLY A 29 -14.42 6.43 -27.23
C GLY A 29 -14.02 6.41 -25.75
N TRP A 30 -13.47 5.28 -25.30
CA TRP A 30 -12.95 5.15 -23.94
C TRP A 30 -11.69 5.99 -23.75
N ASP A 31 -11.78 6.99 -22.88
CA ASP A 31 -10.64 7.81 -22.49
C ASP A 31 -10.74 8.20 -21.01
N SER A 32 -9.73 8.91 -20.51
CA SER A 32 -9.74 9.45 -19.15
C SER A 32 -9.04 10.80 -19.03
N PHE A 33 -9.51 11.62 -18.10
CA PHE A 33 -8.84 12.86 -17.70
C PHE A 33 -8.87 13.05 -16.18
N GLU A 34 -8.03 13.94 -15.68
CA GLU A 34 -8.04 14.37 -14.29
C GLU A 34 -8.44 15.84 -14.16
N ILE A 35 -9.22 16.15 -13.13
CA ILE A 35 -9.53 17.54 -12.75
C ILE A 35 -9.35 17.75 -11.25
N GLU A 36 -8.74 18.88 -10.87
CA GLU A 36 -8.64 19.30 -9.46
C GLU A 36 -10.01 19.81 -8.95
N GLU A 37 -10.36 19.48 -7.71
CA GLU A 37 -11.63 19.88 -7.07
C GLU A 37 -11.84 21.41 -7.05
N HIS A 38 -10.74 22.17 -6.98
CA HIS A 38 -10.76 23.65 -7.00
C HIS A 38 -10.61 24.26 -8.40
N ASN A 39 -10.68 23.46 -9.46
CA ASN A 39 -10.66 23.98 -10.82
C ASN A 39 -11.91 24.84 -11.08
N GLN A 40 -11.76 26.01 -11.71
CA GLN A 40 -12.87 26.92 -12.00
C GLN A 40 -14.01 26.29 -12.83
N ASN A 41 -13.71 25.27 -13.64
CA ASN A 41 -14.68 24.55 -14.45
C ASN A 41 -15.24 23.29 -13.76
N PHE A 42 -14.82 22.98 -12.52
CA PHE A 42 -15.16 21.72 -11.84
C PHE A 42 -16.67 21.47 -11.77
N GLU A 43 -17.43 22.41 -11.20
CA GLU A 43 -18.90 22.26 -11.10
C GLU A 43 -19.58 22.21 -12.47
N ARG A 44 -19.04 22.92 -13.47
CA ARG A 44 -19.59 22.87 -14.83
C ARG A 44 -19.40 21.49 -15.46
N ILE A 45 -18.23 20.88 -15.27
CA ILE A 45 -17.90 19.54 -15.78
C ILE A 45 -18.70 18.48 -15.03
N LYS A 46 -18.78 18.60 -13.70
CA LYS A 46 -19.60 17.73 -12.87
C LYS A 46 -21.06 17.76 -13.29
N ASN A 47 -21.65 18.94 -13.48
CA ASN A 47 -23.02 19.08 -13.94
C ASN A 47 -23.25 18.51 -15.35
N MET A 48 -22.27 18.68 -16.25
CA MET A 48 -22.32 18.10 -17.60
C MET A 48 -22.33 16.57 -17.58
N LEU A 49 -21.60 15.96 -16.64
CA LEU A 49 -21.46 14.50 -16.51
C LEU A 49 -22.36 13.88 -15.43
N ASN A 50 -23.23 14.68 -14.80
CA ASN A 50 -23.87 14.40 -13.51
C ASN A 50 -24.58 13.04 -13.42
N LYS A 51 -25.19 12.56 -14.51
CA LYS A 51 -25.92 11.28 -14.52
C LYS A 51 -25.04 10.08 -14.19
N ASP A 52 -23.75 10.16 -14.50
CA ASP A 52 -22.81 9.04 -14.33
C ASP A 52 -21.67 9.37 -13.36
N TRP A 53 -21.64 10.58 -12.77
CA TRP A 53 -20.47 11.12 -12.08
C TRP A 53 -19.88 10.15 -11.05
N ASP A 54 -20.68 9.65 -10.12
CA ASP A 54 -20.19 8.74 -9.08
C ASP A 54 -19.72 7.39 -9.64
N ASN A 55 -20.23 6.96 -10.80
CA ASN A 55 -19.85 5.70 -11.45
C ASN A 55 -18.59 5.83 -12.32
N ILE A 56 -18.31 7.04 -12.83
CA ILE A 56 -17.18 7.29 -13.74
C ILE A 56 -16.00 7.98 -13.05
N THR A 57 -16.17 8.42 -11.80
CA THR A 57 -15.12 9.16 -11.08
C THR A 57 -14.43 8.34 -10.01
N GLN A 58 -13.11 8.52 -9.94
CA GLN A 58 -12.28 8.04 -8.85
C GLN A 58 -11.61 9.26 -8.21
N LYS A 59 -11.94 9.51 -6.93
CA LYS A 59 -11.37 10.62 -6.16
C LYS A 59 -10.05 10.19 -5.54
N LYS A 60 -9.00 11.01 -5.66
CA LYS A 60 -7.68 10.71 -5.12
C LYS A 60 -7.01 11.96 -4.52
N SER A 61 -6.36 11.79 -3.38
CA SER A 61 -5.52 12.81 -2.77
C SER A 61 -4.12 12.82 -3.36
N TYR A 62 -3.62 14.03 -3.61
CA TYR A 62 -2.26 14.30 -4.04
C TYR A 62 -1.56 15.15 -2.98
N PHE A 63 -0.49 14.61 -2.41
CA PHE A 63 0.32 15.27 -1.38
C PHE A 63 1.58 15.87 -1.98
N SER A 64 1.78 17.16 -1.71
CA SER A 64 3.00 17.88 -2.04
C SER A 64 4.18 17.38 -1.19
N GLU A 65 5.40 17.73 -1.59
CA GLU A 65 6.58 17.46 -0.76
C GLU A 65 6.48 18.16 0.61
N LYS A 66 5.89 19.37 0.66
CA LYS A 66 5.66 20.09 1.91
C LYS A 66 4.74 19.31 2.85
N ASP A 67 3.68 18.69 2.32
CA ASP A 67 2.78 17.84 3.11
C ASP A 67 3.55 16.65 3.75
N ARG A 68 4.44 16.01 2.97
CA ARG A 68 5.23 14.85 3.42
C ARG A 68 6.33 15.24 4.41
N ALA A 69 7.04 16.33 4.15
CA ALA A 69 8.14 16.80 4.98
C ALA A 69 7.67 17.35 6.34
N LEU A 70 6.42 17.84 6.43
CA LEU A 70 5.85 18.30 7.70
C LEU A 70 5.24 17.17 8.53
N ALA A 71 4.80 16.08 7.90
CA ALA A 71 4.16 14.96 8.58
C ALA A 71 5.09 14.31 9.63
N PRO A 72 4.59 14.02 10.85
CA PRO A 72 5.38 13.33 11.88
C PRO A 72 5.65 11.86 11.50
N TYR A 73 4.69 11.26 10.80
CA TYR A 73 4.73 9.88 10.33
C TYR A 73 4.08 9.81 8.94
N LEU A 74 4.46 8.79 8.18
CA LEU A 74 3.88 8.52 6.87
C LEU A 74 3.56 7.04 6.76
N ASN A 75 2.36 6.72 6.31
CA ASN A 75 2.09 5.39 5.81
C ASN A 75 2.80 5.20 4.46
N ILE A 76 3.29 4.00 4.21
CA ILE A 76 4.01 3.68 2.97
C ILE A 76 3.38 2.52 2.21
N TYR A 77 3.53 2.57 0.90
CA TYR A 77 3.24 1.48 -0.02
C TYR A 77 4.39 1.33 -1.00
N ALA A 78 4.66 0.11 -1.46
CA ALA A 78 5.63 -0.09 -2.52
C ALA A 78 5.10 0.46 -3.85
N ASN A 79 5.93 1.25 -4.55
CA ASN A 79 5.69 1.65 -5.93
C ASN A 79 6.30 0.63 -6.93
N LYS A 80 7.23 -0.19 -6.45
CA LYS A 80 7.89 -1.23 -7.24
C LYS A 80 7.48 -2.59 -6.70
N MET A 81 7.00 -3.45 -7.59
CA MET A 81 6.83 -4.88 -7.34
C MET A 81 7.94 -5.68 -8.03
N LEU A 82 8.52 -6.65 -7.31
CA LEU A 82 9.61 -7.51 -7.78
C LEU A 82 9.12 -8.74 -8.55
N GLY A 83 7.81 -9.01 -8.51
CA GLY A 83 7.20 -10.24 -9.03
C GLY A 83 6.24 -10.82 -7.99
N TYR A 84 5.92 -12.11 -8.10
CA TYR A 84 5.10 -12.83 -7.13
C TYR A 84 5.97 -13.53 -6.08
N ALA A 85 5.52 -13.52 -4.83
CA ALA A 85 6.05 -14.43 -3.83
C ALA A 85 5.63 -15.87 -4.16
N LYS A 86 6.57 -16.81 -4.06
CA LYS A 86 6.30 -18.23 -4.35
C LYS A 86 5.88 -18.99 -3.07
N PRO A 87 5.17 -20.13 -3.17
CA PRO A 87 4.69 -20.78 -4.39
C PRO A 87 3.48 -20.04 -4.97
N ASP A 88 3.54 -19.63 -6.23
CA ASP A 88 2.37 -19.15 -6.99
C ASP A 88 2.10 -20.12 -8.16
N ASP A 89 2.57 -21.37 -8.02
CA ASP A 89 2.44 -22.42 -9.03
C ASP A 89 1.29 -23.32 -8.63
N GLU A 90 0.21 -23.29 -9.43
CA GLU A 90 -1.04 -24.03 -9.19
C GLU A 90 -0.79 -25.53 -8.91
N SER A 91 0.22 -26.13 -9.55
CA SER A 91 0.53 -27.56 -9.37
C SER A 91 0.99 -27.95 -7.96
N ILE A 92 1.54 -26.99 -7.21
CA ILE A 92 1.98 -27.18 -5.82
C ILE A 92 0.86 -26.77 -4.84
N VAL A 93 -0.08 -25.95 -5.30
CA VAL A 93 -1.20 -25.42 -4.53
C VAL A 93 -2.35 -26.44 -4.45
N ASP A 94 -2.53 -27.29 -5.46
CA ASP A 94 -3.61 -28.31 -5.51
C ASP A 94 -3.59 -29.29 -4.32
N GLU A 95 -2.46 -29.41 -3.62
CA GLU A 95 -2.32 -30.25 -2.41
C GLU A 95 -2.58 -29.51 -1.10
N TYR A 96 -2.76 -28.19 -1.12
CA TYR A 96 -2.87 -27.39 0.09
C TYR A 96 -4.34 -27.28 0.53
N GLU A 97 -4.54 -27.30 1.84
CA GLU A 97 -5.82 -26.95 2.45
C GLU A 97 -5.85 -25.46 2.82
N TYR A 98 -7.06 -24.93 3.01
CA TYR A 98 -7.27 -23.58 3.50
C TYR A 98 -6.47 -23.31 4.79
N PRO A 99 -5.68 -22.21 4.87
CA PRO A 99 -5.68 -21.06 3.96
C PRO A 99 -4.65 -21.11 2.82
N PHE A 100 -3.86 -22.16 2.71
CA PHE A 100 -2.71 -22.18 1.81
C PHE A 100 -3.05 -22.55 0.37
N ASP A 101 -4.26 -23.06 0.12
CA ASP A 101 -4.84 -23.15 -1.23
C ASP A 101 -5.00 -21.77 -1.89
N ILE A 102 -5.25 -20.72 -1.09
CA ILE A 102 -5.43 -19.33 -1.59
C ILE A 102 -4.20 -18.47 -1.29
N TYR A 103 -3.52 -18.72 -0.17
CA TYR A 103 -2.37 -17.93 0.29
C TYR A 103 -1.10 -18.79 0.47
N PRO A 104 -0.67 -19.55 -0.54
CA PRO A 104 0.45 -20.51 -0.44
C PRO A 104 1.77 -19.86 0.00
N TYR A 105 2.01 -18.61 -0.40
CA TYR A 105 3.22 -17.84 -0.09
C TYR A 105 3.36 -17.43 1.39
N TYR A 106 2.33 -17.64 2.23
CA TYR A 106 2.47 -17.48 3.68
C TYR A 106 2.80 -18.79 4.41
N LYS A 107 2.72 -19.93 3.72
CA LYS A 107 3.00 -21.25 4.32
C LYS A 107 4.45 -21.32 4.80
N GLY A 108 4.63 -21.54 6.09
CA GLY A 108 5.96 -21.58 6.72
C GLY A 108 6.65 -20.22 6.86
N VAL A 109 6.01 -19.11 6.46
CA VAL A 109 6.55 -17.76 6.62
C VAL A 109 6.01 -17.11 7.89
N PHE A 110 4.72 -17.27 8.19
CA PHE A 110 4.08 -16.71 9.38
C PHE A 110 3.38 -17.77 10.23
N GLU A 111 3.29 -17.49 11.53
CA GLU A 111 2.26 -18.06 12.37
C GLU A 111 0.88 -17.64 11.84
N ILE A 112 -0.04 -18.59 11.74
CA ILE A 112 -1.43 -18.32 11.43
C ILE A 112 -2.20 -18.35 12.75
N ILE A 113 -2.60 -17.18 13.25
CA ILE A 113 -3.34 -17.05 14.50
C ILE A 113 -4.76 -17.58 14.32
N ASN A 114 -5.41 -17.17 13.22
CA ASN A 114 -6.78 -17.55 12.93
C ASN A 114 -7.06 -17.48 11.43
N THR A 115 -8.10 -18.16 10.96
CA THR A 115 -8.49 -18.20 9.55
C THR A 115 -10.02 -18.18 9.41
N ASP A 116 -10.49 -17.58 8.32
CA ASP A 116 -11.90 -17.46 8.00
C ASP A 116 -12.05 -17.33 6.48
N LYS A 117 -12.88 -18.15 5.83
CA LYS A 117 -12.98 -18.17 4.36
C LYS A 117 -13.46 -16.85 3.75
N GLN A 118 -14.18 -16.02 4.52
CA GLN A 118 -14.65 -14.70 4.08
C GLN A 118 -13.62 -13.61 4.37
N PHE A 119 -12.98 -13.66 5.55
CA PHE A 119 -12.10 -12.58 6.02
C PHE A 119 -10.61 -12.85 5.85
N GLY A 120 -10.26 -14.06 5.42
CA GLY A 120 -8.91 -14.48 5.08
C GLY A 120 -8.12 -15.05 6.24
N ILE A 121 -6.88 -14.59 6.37
CA ILE A 121 -5.96 -15.02 7.43
C ILE A 121 -5.66 -13.89 8.41
N LEU A 122 -5.52 -14.25 9.68
CA LEU A 122 -4.92 -13.42 10.70
C LEU A 122 -3.50 -13.92 10.98
N ARG A 123 -2.50 -13.14 10.55
CA ARG A 123 -1.07 -13.47 10.71
C ARG A 123 -0.55 -13.08 12.09
N GLY A 124 0.28 -13.95 12.66
CA GLY A 124 1.08 -13.72 13.86
C GLY A 124 2.51 -13.34 13.52
N ASN A 125 3.48 -13.87 14.27
CA ASN A 125 4.88 -13.54 14.02
C ASN A 125 5.39 -14.20 12.75
N GLN A 126 6.37 -13.54 12.11
CA GLN A 126 7.12 -14.17 11.03
C GLN A 126 8.08 -15.22 11.61
N ILE A 127 7.97 -16.45 11.14
CA ILE A 127 8.75 -17.63 11.58
C ILE A 127 9.68 -18.17 10.49
N GLY A 128 9.53 -17.70 9.26
CA GLY A 128 10.34 -18.12 8.12
C GLY A 128 10.66 -16.98 7.16
N TYR A 129 11.15 -17.35 5.97
CA TYR A 129 11.64 -16.42 4.97
C TYR A 129 10.69 -16.36 3.77
N TYR A 130 10.51 -15.17 3.20
CA TYR A 130 9.89 -15.07 1.90
C TYR A 130 10.77 -15.69 0.82
N SER A 131 10.11 -16.33 -0.15
CA SER A 131 10.75 -16.93 -1.30
C SER A 131 10.42 -16.15 -2.57
N LEU A 132 11.44 -15.87 -3.39
CA LEU A 132 11.30 -15.35 -4.75
C LEU A 132 11.85 -16.37 -5.75
N GLU A 133 11.41 -16.28 -7.01
CA GLU A 133 11.87 -17.19 -8.05
C GLU A 133 13.36 -17.04 -8.35
N ASP A 134 13.83 -15.79 -8.45
CA ASP A 134 15.20 -15.43 -8.77
C ASP A 134 15.57 -14.08 -8.13
N GLU A 135 16.83 -13.68 -8.30
CA GLU A 135 17.33 -12.37 -7.92
C GLU A 135 16.51 -11.23 -8.55
N PRO A 136 16.00 -10.28 -7.74
CA PRO A 136 15.25 -9.14 -8.23
C PRO A 136 15.97 -8.27 -9.26
N ASN A 137 15.24 -7.85 -10.30
CA ASN A 137 15.65 -6.75 -11.15
C ASN A 137 15.08 -5.42 -10.63
N TRP A 138 15.97 -4.63 -10.01
CA TRP A 138 15.64 -3.39 -9.33
C TRP A 138 15.24 -2.22 -10.26
N ARG A 139 15.67 -2.21 -11.53
CA ARG A 139 15.37 -1.16 -12.53
C ARG A 139 15.42 0.28 -11.99
N GLY A 140 16.48 0.61 -11.25
CA GLY A 140 16.70 1.94 -10.67
C GLY A 140 15.85 2.28 -9.44
N ASN A 141 15.15 1.31 -8.86
CA ASN A 141 14.60 1.40 -7.50
C ASN A 141 15.54 0.72 -6.50
N GLU A 142 15.29 0.95 -5.22
CA GLU A 142 16.11 0.44 -4.12
C GLU A 142 15.28 -0.22 -3.03
N ILE A 143 13.97 0.05 -3.03
CA ILE A 143 12.96 -0.56 -2.16
C ILE A 143 11.83 -1.07 -3.03
N ALA A 144 11.25 -2.21 -2.67
CA ALA A 144 10.14 -2.80 -3.38
C ALA A 144 9.31 -3.70 -2.45
N SER A 145 8.19 -4.19 -2.95
CA SER A 145 7.46 -5.33 -2.39
C SER A 145 7.30 -6.42 -3.45
N ALA A 146 6.54 -7.46 -3.17
CA ALA A 146 6.11 -8.45 -4.14
C ALA A 146 4.58 -8.52 -4.17
N ASN A 147 4.05 -8.92 -5.31
CA ASN A 147 2.62 -9.13 -5.49
C ASN A 147 2.11 -10.10 -4.40
N ASN A 148 0.90 -9.85 -3.93
CA ASN A 148 0.20 -10.58 -2.87
C ASN A 148 0.77 -10.40 -1.44
N ILE A 149 1.93 -9.77 -1.27
CA ILE A 149 2.57 -9.54 0.04
C ILE A 149 2.99 -8.07 0.22
N GLU A 150 2.08 -7.15 -0.08
CA GLU A 150 2.34 -5.70 -0.17
C GLU A 150 2.84 -5.05 1.13
N ASP A 151 2.65 -5.72 2.28
CA ASP A 151 3.12 -5.27 3.59
C ASP A 151 4.56 -5.73 3.94
N ALA A 152 5.16 -6.56 3.09
CA ALA A 152 6.56 -6.93 3.16
C ALA A 152 7.41 -6.03 2.25
N PHE A 153 8.52 -5.52 2.78
CA PHE A 153 9.41 -4.62 2.05
C PHE A 153 10.79 -5.25 1.86
N PHE A 154 11.25 -5.24 0.61
CA PHE A 154 12.54 -5.75 0.18
C PHE A 154 13.44 -4.58 -0.22
N VAL A 155 14.72 -4.69 0.11
CA VAL A 155 15.73 -3.68 -0.22
C VAL A 155 17.00 -4.33 -0.72
N LYS A 156 17.81 -3.57 -1.46
CA LYS A 156 19.18 -4.00 -1.77
C LYS A 156 20.03 -4.05 -0.49
N PRO A 157 20.94 -5.03 -0.33
CA PRO A 157 21.79 -5.15 0.86
C PRO A 157 22.56 -3.86 1.18
N GLU A 158 23.14 -3.17 0.18
CA GLU A 158 23.88 -1.93 0.40
C GLU A 158 23.00 -0.77 0.90
N VAL A 159 21.71 -0.80 0.54
CA VAL A 159 20.71 0.16 1.03
C VAL A 159 20.35 -0.16 2.48
N PHE A 160 20.20 -1.45 2.81
CA PHE A 160 20.03 -1.90 4.19
C PHE A 160 21.18 -1.43 5.09
N GLU A 161 22.42 -1.72 4.70
CA GLU A 161 23.63 -1.34 5.46
C GLU A 161 23.70 0.16 5.73
N LYS A 162 23.38 0.96 4.71
CA LYS A 162 23.53 2.41 4.76
C LYS A 162 22.42 3.10 5.54
N ILE A 163 21.18 2.62 5.44
CA ILE A 163 19.98 3.38 5.89
C ILE A 163 19.28 2.71 7.05
N PHE A 164 19.06 1.40 6.97
CA PHE A 164 18.19 0.68 7.89
C PHE A 164 18.96 0.16 9.10
N ARG A 165 20.17 -0.37 8.89
CA ARG A 165 21.03 -0.86 9.98
C ARG A 165 21.31 0.23 11.04
N PRO A 166 21.64 1.49 10.71
CA PRO A 166 21.86 2.54 11.72
C PRO A 166 20.62 2.91 12.55
N LEU A 167 19.43 2.51 12.10
CA LEU A 167 18.16 2.73 12.80
C LEU A 167 17.73 1.51 13.62
N ASN A 168 18.60 0.50 13.74
CA ASN A 168 18.29 -0.79 14.37
C ASN A 168 17.09 -1.50 13.75
N ILE A 169 16.82 -1.25 12.46
CA ILE A 169 15.84 -2.02 11.69
C ILE A 169 16.52 -3.34 11.31
N LYS A 170 15.84 -4.45 11.61
CA LYS A 170 16.38 -5.79 11.32
C LYS A 170 16.11 -6.17 9.87
N PHE A 171 16.83 -7.17 9.39
CA PHE A 171 16.54 -7.80 8.12
C PHE A 171 16.41 -9.32 8.26
N LEU A 172 15.77 -9.93 7.28
CA LEU A 172 15.76 -11.37 7.05
C LEU A 172 16.28 -11.67 5.64
N PRO A 173 16.97 -12.80 5.44
CA PRO A 173 17.30 -13.26 4.09
C PRO A 173 16.02 -13.53 3.30
N VAL A 174 16.10 -13.33 1.99
CA VAL A 174 15.11 -13.82 1.04
C VAL A 174 15.72 -15.04 0.36
N ILE A 175 14.92 -16.08 0.17
CA ILE A 175 15.41 -17.34 -0.40
C ILE A 175 14.93 -17.54 -1.83
N ASN A 176 15.75 -18.22 -2.62
CA ASN A 176 15.36 -18.71 -3.94
C ASN A 176 14.39 -19.88 -3.76
N TYR A 177 13.22 -19.78 -4.35
CA TYR A 177 12.15 -20.76 -4.20
C TYR A 177 12.55 -22.18 -4.62
N LYS A 178 13.29 -22.34 -5.73
CA LYS A 178 13.65 -23.66 -6.27
C LYS A 178 14.83 -24.28 -5.53
N THR A 179 15.86 -23.48 -5.26
CA THR A 179 17.12 -23.99 -4.70
C THR A 179 17.16 -23.92 -3.17
N GLN A 180 16.23 -23.19 -2.54
CA GLN A 180 16.18 -22.95 -1.09
C GLN A 180 17.45 -22.29 -0.54
N THR A 181 18.23 -21.64 -1.41
CA THR A 181 19.44 -20.90 -1.05
C THR A 181 19.12 -19.41 -0.88
N LYS A 182 19.95 -18.69 -0.13
CA LYS A 182 19.81 -17.25 0.06
C LYS A 182 20.03 -16.51 -1.27
N LEU A 183 19.17 -15.53 -1.54
CA LEU A 183 19.40 -14.52 -2.57
C LEU A 183 20.37 -13.45 -2.04
N GLU A 184 21.33 -13.07 -2.86
CA GLU A 184 22.43 -12.18 -2.50
C GLU A 184 22.12 -10.72 -2.76
N ASN A 185 21.24 -10.38 -3.72
CA ASN A 185 20.99 -8.99 -4.10
C ASN A 185 19.77 -8.34 -3.40
N VAL A 186 19.14 -9.07 -2.48
CA VAL A 186 17.91 -8.66 -1.81
C VAL A 186 17.85 -9.15 -0.38
N VAL A 187 17.34 -8.30 0.51
CA VAL A 187 16.97 -8.65 1.88
C VAL A 187 15.59 -8.08 2.19
N GLN A 188 14.85 -8.73 3.07
CA GLN A 188 13.60 -8.19 3.63
C GLN A 188 13.95 -7.30 4.83
N ILE A 189 13.44 -6.07 4.90
CA ILE A 189 13.46 -5.28 6.14
C ILE A 189 12.27 -5.63 7.02
N VAL A 190 12.50 -5.72 8.33
CA VAL A 190 11.49 -6.16 9.30
C VAL A 190 11.04 -4.99 10.16
N GLN A 191 9.72 -4.86 10.30
CA GLN A 191 9.08 -3.88 11.18
C GLN A 191 9.59 -4.06 12.61
N GLN A 192 9.93 -2.94 13.27
CA GLN A 192 10.47 -2.94 14.64
C GLN A 192 9.44 -3.35 15.70
N GLY A 193 8.16 -3.28 15.35
CA GLY A 193 7.05 -3.68 16.21
C GLY A 193 5.71 -3.21 15.67
N ILE A 194 4.70 -3.34 16.53
CA ILE A 194 3.35 -2.79 16.34
C ILE A 194 3.24 -1.53 17.20
N SER A 195 2.61 -0.48 16.67
CA SER A 195 2.33 0.76 17.38
C SER A 195 1.62 0.49 18.72
N LYS A 196 2.05 1.19 19.77
CA LYS A 196 1.35 1.20 21.06
C LYS A 196 0.14 2.13 21.08
N SER A 197 0.06 3.04 20.11
CA SER A 197 -1.03 4.01 19.95
C SER A 197 -1.98 3.57 18.84
N HIS A 198 -3.25 3.90 19.02
CA HIS A 198 -4.30 3.69 18.04
C HIS A 198 -4.38 4.83 17.04
N LEU A 199 -4.86 4.53 15.84
CA LEU A 199 -5.19 5.53 14.85
C LEU A 199 -6.53 6.20 15.17
N ILE A 200 -6.59 7.52 15.06
CA ILE A 200 -7.84 8.29 15.10
C ILE A 200 -8.49 8.20 13.71
N ILE A 201 -9.24 7.12 13.48
CA ILE A 201 -9.96 6.90 12.22
C ILE A 201 -11.35 7.54 12.29
N ASN A 202 -11.50 8.69 11.62
CA ASN A 202 -12.79 9.39 11.58
C ASN A 202 -13.76 8.69 10.62
N LYS A 203 -15.08 8.78 10.90
CA LYS A 203 -16.13 8.21 10.04
C LYS A 203 -16.03 8.64 8.57
N THR A 204 -15.62 9.89 8.32
CA THR A 204 -15.46 10.43 6.96
C THR A 204 -14.28 9.82 6.20
N GLN A 205 -13.34 9.16 6.89
CA GLN A 205 -12.17 8.50 6.31
C GLN A 205 -12.41 7.00 6.10
N ILE A 206 -13.57 6.47 6.52
CA ILE A 206 -13.91 5.06 6.40
C ILE A 206 -14.75 4.88 5.14
N LYS A 207 -14.23 4.11 4.19
CA LYS A 207 -14.99 3.62 3.05
C LYS A 207 -15.81 2.40 3.45
N GLU A 208 -15.16 1.43 4.11
CA GLU A 208 -15.79 0.22 4.64
C GLU A 208 -15.23 -0.10 6.01
N LYS A 209 -16.09 -0.63 6.90
CA LYS A 209 -15.69 -1.17 8.19
C LYS A 209 -16.39 -2.51 8.40
N THR A 210 -15.59 -3.54 8.70
CA THR A 210 -16.08 -4.89 8.96
C THR A 210 -15.59 -5.34 10.33
N HIS A 211 -16.52 -5.66 11.23
CA HIS A 211 -16.18 -6.28 12.51
C HIS A 211 -16.16 -7.81 12.33
N ILE A 212 -15.03 -8.44 12.65
CA ILE A 212 -14.82 -9.88 12.52
C ILE A 212 -14.99 -10.52 13.90
N VAL A 213 -16.21 -10.98 14.18
CA VAL A 213 -16.63 -11.45 15.51
C VAL A 213 -15.72 -12.52 16.09
N ASN A 214 -15.33 -13.53 15.29
CA ASN A 214 -14.51 -14.66 15.77
C ASN A 214 -13.08 -14.26 16.15
N TRP A 215 -12.61 -13.11 15.69
CA TRP A 215 -11.26 -12.60 15.96
C TRP A 215 -11.28 -11.40 16.91
N ASP A 216 -12.47 -10.85 17.19
CA ASP A 216 -12.70 -9.61 17.94
C ASP A 216 -11.85 -8.44 17.41
N ILE A 217 -11.87 -8.24 16.08
CA ILE A 217 -11.16 -7.13 15.44
C ILE A 217 -12.06 -6.35 14.49
N ASP A 218 -11.72 -5.07 14.34
CA ASP A 218 -12.24 -4.24 13.27
C ASP A 218 -11.25 -4.18 12.11
N LYS A 219 -11.76 -4.43 10.90
CA LYS A 219 -11.04 -4.26 9.64
C LYS A 219 -11.55 -3.04 8.89
N TYR A 220 -10.62 -2.20 8.45
CA TYR A 220 -10.92 -0.92 7.82
C TYR A 220 -10.49 -0.90 6.34
N VAL A 221 -11.32 -0.30 5.51
CA VAL A 221 -10.94 0.21 4.19
C VAL A 221 -11.06 1.72 4.26
N LEU A 222 -9.94 2.41 4.07
CA LEU A 222 -9.89 3.86 4.14
C LEU A 222 -10.27 4.50 2.80
N SER A 223 -10.81 5.72 2.87
CA SER A 223 -11.03 6.57 1.70
C SER A 223 -9.72 7.23 1.26
N ASP A 224 -9.48 7.27 -0.05
CA ASP A 224 -8.25 7.85 -0.64
C ASP A 224 -8.25 9.40 -0.71
N ASP A 225 -9.29 10.05 -0.19
CA ASP A 225 -9.56 11.49 -0.34
C ASP A 225 -9.22 12.33 0.91
N SER A 226 -8.41 11.77 1.82
CA SER A 226 -7.92 12.47 3.01
C SER A 226 -6.46 12.11 3.34
N TYR A 227 -5.87 12.85 4.30
CA TYR A 227 -4.62 12.44 4.94
C TYR A 227 -4.79 11.07 5.60
N TYR A 228 -3.69 10.31 5.71
CA TYR A 228 -3.73 9.08 6.48
C TYR A 228 -4.06 9.40 7.95
N PRO A 229 -4.89 8.58 8.64
CA PRO A 229 -5.22 8.78 10.04
C PRO A 229 -3.98 8.99 10.91
N SER A 230 -4.05 9.94 11.85
CA SER A 230 -2.96 10.19 12.80
C SER A 230 -3.15 9.35 14.06
N PHE A 231 -2.08 9.14 14.81
CA PHE A 231 -2.11 8.45 16.10
C PHE A 231 -2.74 9.31 17.21
N ASP A 232 -3.41 8.66 18.17
CA ASP A 232 -3.98 9.32 19.35
C ASP A 232 -2.94 9.77 20.38
N SER A 233 -1.76 9.19 20.31
CA SER A 233 -0.64 9.41 21.22
C SER A 233 0.67 9.01 20.52
N SER A 234 1.79 8.95 21.24
CA SER A 234 3.06 8.52 20.63
C SER A 234 2.98 7.03 20.25
N PRO A 235 3.22 6.65 18.97
CA PRO A 235 3.20 5.25 18.54
C PRO A 235 4.38 4.42 19.07
N GLY A 236 5.39 5.09 19.66
CA GLY A 236 6.59 4.49 20.20
C GLY A 236 7.87 4.98 19.53
N GLU A 237 9.01 4.47 20.00
CA GLU A 237 10.35 4.80 19.49
C GLU A 237 10.72 3.94 18.27
N PHE A 238 9.88 4.01 17.23
CA PHE A 238 10.06 3.25 16.00
C PHE A 238 10.20 4.15 14.77
N ASP A 239 11.07 3.75 13.86
CA ASP A 239 11.32 4.37 12.56
C ASP A 239 10.61 3.64 11.42
N PHE A 240 10.34 2.33 11.56
CA PHE A 240 9.64 1.47 10.59
C PHE A 240 8.81 0.41 11.34
N PHE A 241 7.48 0.51 11.32
CA PHE A 241 6.60 -0.28 12.20
C PHE A 241 5.19 -0.47 11.64
N TYR A 242 4.43 -1.39 12.24
CA TYR A 242 3.04 -1.63 11.89
C TYR A 242 2.05 -0.76 12.70
N THR A 243 0.92 -0.41 12.09
CA THR A 243 -0.26 0.12 12.80
C THR A 243 -0.82 -0.90 13.79
N HIS A 244 -1.59 -0.44 14.79
CA HIS A 244 -2.32 -1.36 15.66
C HIS A 244 -3.49 -2.01 14.90
N GLU A 245 -4.22 -1.18 14.14
CA GLU A 245 -5.44 -1.50 13.40
C GLU A 245 -5.18 -2.38 12.18
N TYR A 246 -6.23 -3.09 11.75
CA TYR A 246 -6.23 -3.97 10.59
C TYR A 246 -6.96 -3.33 9.40
N PHE A 247 -6.47 -3.64 8.22
CA PHE A 247 -6.89 -3.07 6.95
C PHE A 247 -7.01 -4.14 5.86
N GLY A 248 -7.77 -3.82 4.82
CA GLY A 248 -7.86 -4.62 3.60
C GLY A 248 -9.30 -4.97 3.21
N THR A 249 -9.46 -5.35 1.94
CA THR A 249 -10.73 -5.83 1.35
C THR A 249 -10.72 -7.34 1.19
N GLY A 250 -11.88 -7.98 1.23
CA GLY A 250 -12.01 -9.44 1.00
C GLY A 250 -11.19 -10.26 2.00
N GLY A 251 -10.42 -11.23 1.49
CA GLY A 251 -9.60 -12.14 2.29
C GLY A 251 -8.24 -11.59 2.73
N LEU A 252 -7.98 -10.29 2.59
CA LEU A 252 -6.79 -9.66 3.15
C LEU A 252 -7.13 -8.97 4.47
N THR A 253 -6.43 -9.35 5.54
CA THR A 253 -6.51 -8.71 6.86
C THR A 253 -5.09 -8.48 7.35
N GLN A 254 -4.61 -7.23 7.22
CA GLN A 254 -3.21 -6.89 7.50
C GLN A 254 -3.07 -5.56 8.21
N ARG A 255 -1.93 -5.34 8.86
CA ARG A 255 -1.57 -4.04 9.39
C ARG A 255 -0.88 -3.23 8.30
N ASN A 256 -1.05 -1.92 8.33
CA ASN A 256 -0.35 -1.04 7.43
C ASN A 256 1.03 -0.69 7.99
N THR A 257 2.00 -0.46 7.10
CA THR A 257 3.36 -0.06 7.51
C THR A 257 3.49 1.45 7.56
N ILE A 258 4.08 1.95 8.64
CA ILE A 258 4.34 3.35 8.94
C ILE A 258 5.84 3.59 9.06
N ILE A 259 6.29 4.75 8.58
CA ILE A 259 7.65 5.26 8.82
C ILE A 259 7.61 6.57 9.59
N SER A 260 8.65 6.80 10.39
CA SER A 260 8.87 8.09 11.05
C SER A 260 9.31 9.16 10.04
N LYS A 261 9.10 10.42 10.40
CA LYS A 261 9.70 11.57 9.71
C LYS A 261 11.23 11.46 9.57
N LYS A 262 11.89 10.89 10.59
CA LYS A 262 13.34 10.68 10.59
C LYS A 262 13.75 9.73 9.46
N LEU A 263 13.12 8.56 9.36
CA LEU A 263 13.40 7.62 8.27
C LEU A 263 13.05 8.21 6.90
N TYR A 264 11.90 8.90 6.78
CA TYR A 264 11.53 9.60 5.54
C TYR A 264 12.61 10.58 5.07
N ASN A 265 13.13 11.41 5.98
CA ASN A 265 14.18 12.38 5.66
C ASN A 265 15.48 11.68 5.21
N ILE A 266 15.86 10.58 5.86
CA ILE A 266 17.04 9.78 5.48
C ILE A 266 16.87 9.21 4.07
N LEU A 267 15.70 8.62 3.78
CA LEU A 267 15.38 8.09 2.45
C LEU A 267 15.44 9.18 1.38
N LYS A 268 14.89 10.37 1.69
CA LYS A 268 14.85 11.51 0.78
C LYS A 268 16.25 12.06 0.47
N ILE A 269 17.06 12.30 1.49
CA ILE A 269 18.43 12.82 1.34
C ILE A 269 19.29 11.86 0.51
N ASN A 270 19.04 10.56 0.63
CA ASN A 270 19.73 9.52 -0.13
C ASN A 270 19.09 9.22 -1.49
N ASN A 271 18.05 9.94 -1.90
CA ASN A 271 17.31 9.76 -3.14
C ASN A 271 16.80 8.33 -3.37
N ILE A 272 16.41 7.64 -2.30
CA ILE A 272 15.89 6.27 -2.36
C ILE A 272 14.53 6.24 -3.04
N LYS A 273 14.37 5.35 -4.02
CA LYS A 273 13.15 5.17 -4.80
C LYS A 273 12.49 3.82 -4.52
N GLY A 274 11.19 3.77 -4.85
CA GLY A 274 10.39 2.55 -4.79
C GLY A 274 9.28 2.57 -3.73
N LEU A 275 9.08 3.68 -3.03
CA LEU A 275 7.99 3.89 -2.09
C LEU A 275 7.07 5.04 -2.52
N ASN A 276 5.78 4.87 -2.27
CA ASN A 276 4.79 5.94 -2.18
C ASN A 276 4.58 6.28 -0.70
N TYR A 277 4.38 7.57 -0.41
CA TYR A 277 4.19 8.05 0.96
C TYR A 277 2.81 8.71 1.11
N TYR A 278 2.06 8.32 2.13
CA TYR A 278 0.80 8.94 2.52
C TYR A 278 1.00 9.64 3.87
N PRO A 279 1.07 10.98 3.91
CA PRO A 279 1.36 11.69 5.14
C PRO A 279 0.20 11.59 6.14
N MET A 280 0.55 11.43 7.41
CA MET A 280 -0.36 11.66 8.53
C MET A 280 -0.39 13.16 8.85
N LYS A 281 -1.56 13.68 9.23
CA LYS A 281 -1.67 15.09 9.59
C LYS A 281 -0.99 15.33 10.94
N GLY A 282 -0.03 16.27 10.97
CA GLY A 282 0.62 16.71 12.21
C GLY A 282 -0.27 17.59 13.06
#